data_AF-A0A2V9K2N1-F1
#
_entry.id   AF-A0A2V9K2N1-F1
#
_cell.length_a   1.000
_cell.length_b   1.000
_cell.length_c   1.000
_cell.angle_alpha   90.00
_cell.angle_beta   90.00
_cell.angle_gamma   90.00
#
_symmetry.space_group_name_H-M   'P 1'
#
loop_
_entity.id
_entity.type
_entity.pdbx_description
1 polymer ?
#
loop_
_entity_poly.entity_id
_entity_poly.type
_entity_poly.pdbx_seq_one_letter_code
_entity_poly.pdbx_strand_id
1 'polypeptide(L)'
;MLKKVLLVLVIVLVAAGAYFVHRIGPRNIIGRLRYDQRKEGKLKVNDRAPDLVLARSDGAGEVALSRYFVGKPTVLVFGSYT
;
A
#
# COMPACT_ATOMS: atom_id res chain seq x y z
N MET A 1 5.26 -43.84 -8.76
CA MET A 1 3.93 -43.25 -8.46
C MET A 1 4.06 -41.81 -7.96
N LEU A 2 4.78 -41.56 -6.86
CA LEU A 2 4.91 -40.23 -6.24
C LEU A 2 5.37 -39.09 -7.18
N LYS A 3 6.37 -39.33 -8.05
CA LYS A 3 6.87 -38.32 -9.00
C LYS A 3 5.80 -37.82 -10.00
N LYS A 4 4.90 -38.71 -10.43
CA LYS A 4 3.81 -38.36 -11.37
C LYS A 4 2.72 -37.55 -10.66
N VAL A 5 2.40 -37.93 -9.42
CA VAL A 5 1.45 -37.19 -8.58
C VAL A 5 1.97 -35.78 -8.29
N LEU A 6 3.26 -35.66 -7.96
CA LEU A 6 3.91 -34.36 -7.74
C LEU A 6 3.87 -33.49 -9.00
N LEU A 7 4.15 -34.07 -10.17
CA LEU A 7 4.08 -33.36 -11.46
C LEU A 7 2.67 -32.82 -11.73
N VAL A 8 1.65 -33.67 -11.56
CA VAL A 8 0.24 -33.27 -11.76
C VAL A 8 -0.15 -32.17 -10.78
N LEU A 9 0.26 -32.27 -9.51
CA LEU A 9 -0.03 -31.26 -8.50
C LEU A 9 0.58 -29.89 -8.87
N VAL A 10 1.83 -29.87 -9.34
CA VAL A 10 2.50 -28.64 -9.78
C VAL A 10 1.77 -28.03 -10.98
N ILE A 11 1.36 -28.84 -11.97
CA ILE A 11 0.62 -28.36 -13.13
C ILE A 11 -0.70 -27.73 -12.72
N VAL A 12 -1.45 -28.37 -11.81
CA VAL A 12 -2.72 -27.85 -11.30
C VAL A 12 -2.50 -26.51 -10.57
N LEU A 13 -1.46 -26.40 -9.75
CA LEU A 13 -1.14 -25.15 -9.04
C LEU A 13 -0.79 -24.01 -10.00
N VAL A 14 -0.01 -24.29 -11.04
CA VAL A 14 0.37 -23.29 -12.06
C VAL A 14 -0.86 -22.84 -12.86
N ALA A 15 -1.71 -23.78 -13.29
CA ALA A 15 -2.94 -23.47 -14.03
C ALA A 15 -3.92 -22.63 -13.19
N ALA A 16 -4.09 -22.98 -11.92
CA ALA A 16 -4.89 -22.19 -10.99
C ALA A 16 -4.33 -20.77 -10.82
N GLY A 17 -3.01 -20.64 -10.60
CA GLY A 17 -2.35 -19.34 -10.49
C GLY A 17 -2.54 -18.47 -11.74
N ALA A 18 -2.35 -19.05 -12.92
CA ALA A 18 -2.56 -18.35 -14.20
C ALA A 18 -4.01 -17.88 -14.38
N TYR A 19 -5.00 -18.72 -14.01
CA TYR A 19 -6.41 -18.36 -14.06
C TYR A 19 -6.75 -17.17 -13.16
N PHE A 20 -6.24 -17.16 -11.91
CA PHE A 20 -6.43 -16.03 -11.00
C PHE A 20 -5.77 -14.74 -11.51
N VAL A 21 -4.56 -14.83 -12.06
CA VAL A 21 -3.86 -13.69 -12.66
C VAL A 21 -4.64 -13.09 -13.83
N HIS A 22 -5.18 -13.95 -14.70
CA HIS A 22 -5.99 -13.51 -15.83
C HIS A 22 -7.29 -12.83 -15.40
N ARG A 23 -7.98 -13.37 -14.38
CA ARG A 23 -9.28 -12.86 -13.92
C ARG A 23 -9.18 -11.55 -13.13
N ILE A 24 -8.17 -11.38 -12.29
CA ILE A 24 -8.01 -10.17 -11.46
C ILE A 24 -7.29 -9.06 -12.23
N GLY A 25 -6.48 -9.42 -13.23
CA GLY A 25 -5.63 -8.53 -13.99
C GLY A 25 -4.27 -8.36 -13.31
N PRO A 26 -3.15 -8.51 -14.04
CA PRO A 26 -1.81 -8.51 -13.45
C PRO A 26 -1.46 -7.20 -12.75
N ARG A 27 -1.94 -6.06 -13.26
CA ARG A 27 -1.74 -4.74 -12.65
C ARG A 27 -2.45 -4.58 -11.29
N ASN A 28 -3.62 -5.19 -11.13
CA ASN A 28 -4.38 -5.14 -9.88
C ASN A 28 -3.78 -6.05 -8.80
N ILE A 29 -3.22 -7.20 -9.19
CA ILE A 29 -2.52 -8.10 -8.27
C ILE A 29 -1.24 -7.46 -7.75
N ILE A 30 -0.44 -6.86 -8.65
CA ILE A 30 0.78 -6.14 -8.25
C ILE A 30 0.42 -4.98 -7.34
N GLY A 31 -0.62 -4.21 -7.66
CA GLY A 31 -1.09 -3.11 -6.84
C GLY A 31 -1.45 -3.56 -5.42
N ARG A 32 -2.22 -4.64 -5.26
CA ARG A 32 -2.60 -5.15 -3.93
C ARG A 32 -1.43 -5.78 -3.17
N LEU A 33 -0.64 -6.63 -3.82
CA LEU A 33 0.53 -7.25 -3.18
C LEU A 33 1.56 -6.20 -2.73
N ARG A 34 1.70 -5.11 -3.48
CA ARG A 34 2.67 -4.04 -3.21
C ARG A 34 2.16 -2.99 -2.23
N TYR A 35 0.90 -2.55 -2.37
CA TYR A 35 0.38 -1.39 -1.65
C TYR A 35 -0.69 -1.73 -0.60
N ASP A 36 -1.35 -2.89 -0.69
CA ASP A 36 -2.38 -3.30 0.28
C ASP A 36 -1.79 -4.09 1.46
N GLN A 37 -0.51 -3.85 1.77
CA GLN A 37 0.10 -4.31 3.00
C GLN A 37 -0.17 -3.30 4.12
N ARG A 38 -1.44 -3.24 4.53
CA ARG A 38 -1.84 -2.35 5.63
C ARG A 38 -1.22 -2.87 6.92
N LYS A 39 -0.32 -2.06 7.50
CA LYS A 39 0.21 -2.28 8.85
C LYS A 39 -0.32 -1.15 9.71
N GLU A 40 -0.75 -1.50 10.92
CA GLU A 40 -1.13 -0.50 11.90
C GLU A 40 0.08 0.40 12.21
N GLY A 41 -0.19 1.70 12.28
CA GLY A 41 0.84 2.68 12.64
C GLY A 41 1.27 2.49 14.09
N LYS A 42 2.50 2.88 14.43
CA LYS A 42 3.03 2.80 15.80
C LYS A 42 2.86 4.08 16.62
N LEU A 43 2.23 5.09 16.04
CA LEU A 43 2.08 6.42 16.65
C LEU A 43 1.08 6.36 17.81
N LYS A 44 1.43 6.95 18.95
CA LYS A 44 0.63 7.01 20.17
C LYS A 44 0.19 8.44 20.48
N VAL A 45 -0.80 8.58 21.35
CA VAL A 45 -1.18 9.88 21.91
C VAL A 45 0.02 10.49 22.63
N ASN A 46 0.26 11.78 22.41
CA ASN A 46 1.42 12.56 22.88
C ASN A 46 2.76 12.26 22.18
N ASP A 47 2.81 11.33 21.22
CA ASP A 47 3.99 11.20 20.37
C ASP A 47 4.18 12.47 19.53
N ARG A 48 5.43 12.85 19.29
CA ARG A 48 5.76 13.91 18.35
C ARG A 48 5.28 13.50 16.96
N ALA A 49 4.46 14.34 16.33
CA ALA A 49 4.07 14.14 14.95
C ALA A 49 5.31 14.06 14.04
N PRO A 50 5.42 13.05 13.16
CA PRO A 50 6.52 12.95 12.21
C PRO A 50 6.53 14.17 11.30
N ASP A 51 7.73 14.72 11.05
CA ASP A 51 7.86 15.79 10.07
C ASP A 51 7.99 15.19 8.67
N LEU A 52 6.96 15.39 7.86
CA LEU A 52 6.87 14.88 6.51
C LEU A 52 7.02 16.03 5.52
N VAL A 53 7.80 15.82 4.47
CA VAL A 53 7.87 16.71 3.32
C VAL A 53 6.90 16.18 2.26
N LEU A 54 5.91 16.99 1.90
CA LEU A 54 4.82 16.62 1.00
C LEU A 54 4.80 17.54 -0.22
N ALA A 55 4.52 16.98 -1.39
CA ALA A 55 4.24 17.78 -2.58
C ALA A 55 2.96 18.59 -2.38
N ARG A 56 2.99 19.86 -2.79
CA ARG A 56 1.84 20.74 -2.73
C ARG A 56 0.89 20.48 -3.89
N SER A 57 -0.41 20.57 -3.63
CA SER A 57 -1.45 20.38 -4.66
C SER A 57 -1.48 21.46 -5.74
N ASP A 58 -0.92 22.63 -5.45
CA ASP A 58 -0.79 23.75 -6.40
C ASP A 58 0.45 23.63 -7.31
N GLY A 59 1.25 22.57 -7.17
CA GLY A 59 2.48 22.37 -7.93
C GLY A 59 3.62 23.30 -7.53
N ALA A 60 3.48 24.12 -6.49
CA ALA A 60 4.48 25.10 -6.05
C ALA A 60 5.66 24.47 -5.27
N GLY A 61 5.98 23.20 -5.53
CA GLY A 61 7.03 22.44 -4.88
C GLY A 61 6.54 21.64 -3.66
N GLU A 62 7.38 21.61 -2.63
CA GLU A 62 7.17 20.80 -1.43
C GLU A 62 6.94 21.64 -0.17
N VAL A 63 6.27 21.06 0.83
CA VAL A 63 6.02 21.69 2.13
C VAL A 63 6.26 20.70 3.26
N ALA A 64 6.96 21.14 4.31
CA ALA A 64 7.15 20.38 5.53
C ALA A 64 5.95 20.54 6.47
N LEU A 65 5.46 19.44 7.04
CA LEU A 65 4.32 19.43 7.94
C LEU A 65 4.56 20.26 9.20
N SER A 66 5.81 20.29 9.69
CA SER A 66 6.23 21.10 10.85
C SER A 66 5.93 22.59 10.73
N ARG A 67 5.84 23.13 9.50
CA ARG A 67 5.45 24.54 9.28
C ARG A 67 4.06 24.88 9.81
N TYR A 68 3.19 23.88 9.99
CA TYR A 68 1.82 24.07 10.43
C TYR A 68 1.64 23.88 11.95
N PHE A 69 2.64 23.37 12.68
CA PHE A 69 2.51 23.04 14.11
C PHE A 69 2.49 24.25 15.07
N VAL A 70 2.52 25.48 14.54
CA VAL A 70 2.67 26.70 15.35
C VAL A 70 1.31 27.37 15.58
N GLY A 71 1.03 27.72 16.83
CA GLY A 71 -0.03 28.65 17.23
C GLY A 71 -1.46 28.08 17.28
N LYS A 72 -1.70 26.89 16.71
CA LYS A 72 -3.01 26.21 16.76
C LYS A 72 -2.89 24.70 16.56
N PRO A 73 -3.85 23.91 17.07
CA PRO A 73 -3.94 22.50 16.75
C PRO A 73 -4.03 22.28 15.23
N THR A 74 -3.26 21.32 14.73
CA THR A 74 -3.28 20.90 13.31
C THR A 74 -4.02 19.58 13.20
N VAL A 75 -4.98 19.51 12.27
CA VAL A 75 -5.71 18.28 11.95
C VAL A 75 -5.20 17.76 10.60
N LEU A 76 -4.86 16.47 10.55
CA LEU A 76 -4.42 15.78 9.34
C LEU A 76 -5.47 14.76 8.92
N VAL A 77 -5.95 14.86 7.68
CA VAL A 77 -6.94 13.96 7.09
C VAL A 77 -6.28 13.18 5.96
N PHE A 78 -6.23 11.86 6.09
CA PHE A 78 -5.74 10.96 5.04
C PHE A 78 -6.91 10.49 4.18
N GLY A 79 -6.79 10.61 2.85
CA GLY A 79 -7.84 10.19 1.95
C GLY A 79 -7.39 10.14 0.49
N SER A 80 -8.23 9.56 -0.35
CA SER A 80 -8.08 9.52 -1.81
C SER A 80 -9.46 9.63 -2.46
N TYR A 81 -9.52 10.22 -3.64
CA TYR A 81 -10.70 10.12 -4.51
C TYR A 81 -10.55 8.87 -5.38
N THR A 82 -11.57 8.00 -5.37
CA THR A 82 -11.65 6.77 -6.18
C THR A 82 -12.78 6.88 -7.18
#